data_AF-A0A1Q6CJP6-F1
#
_entry.id   AF-A0A1Q6CJP6-F1
#
_cell.length_a   1.000
_cell.length_b   1.000
_cell.length_c   1.000
_cell.angle_alpha   90.00
_cell.angle_beta   90.00
_cell.angle_gamma   90.00
#
_symmetry.space_group_name_H-M   'P 1'
#
loop_
_entity.id
_entity.type
_entity.pdbx_description
1 polymer ?
#
loop_
_entity_poly.entity_id
_entity_poly.type
_entity_poly.pdbx_seq_one_letter_code
_entity_poly.pdbx_strand_id
1 'polypeptide(L)'
;MTMILKGSWLIWLLLGMIVFSPHQANANEEKYYASLRYNHVSLHAETKGILPISPQQAAKQPHYVFKYNEAEKLVEIINNTYQNAKLHPLTHFAVKRVKIDYSTGKKTLTFYDINNKRMPNIRGVFKEVYRIDDTGFVEQLNFYDADDKAMESRWNIAEYRWRKHNNLVIEQRFNTAGVKQPLSPYFPFNDTAIEYDDAGNPYRHFNLDKALNIVNNKDGIAYYEDTYNEQGLHIKYAYYDQNYQLTLNAWGFAYAIKHYDSQGQYTGRTKYDLQSEKIPNLFPKAVLNDKKEIEAIKQVSIDYLNALKQLDPKLMKSVMHPDLSKHTVPPFPAPNGEVSLRETTYQRMIEHATYWNRSGIRFPPIMTNQVTVLDQHNNIATVKMVSDNWIEYLHLVKLKGKWQIKNLLWDYNR
;
A
#
# COMPACT_ATOMS: atom_id res chain seq x y z
N MET A 1 -94.08 -36.27 -7.18
CA MET A 1 -93.32 -36.91 -8.27
C MET A 1 -92.42 -35.82 -8.86
N THR A 2 -91.10 -35.95 -8.67
CA THR A 2 -89.94 -35.51 -9.50
C THR A 2 -90.07 -34.21 -10.32
N MET A 3 -89.19 -33.19 -10.21
CA MET A 3 -87.81 -33.07 -10.74
C MET A 3 -87.17 -31.80 -10.10
N ILE A 4 -86.03 -31.82 -9.40
CA ILE A 4 -84.60 -31.88 -9.80
C ILE A 4 -84.11 -30.73 -10.72
N LEU A 5 -83.33 -29.83 -10.09
CA LEU A 5 -82.45 -28.79 -10.65
C LEU A 5 -81.20 -29.37 -11.34
N LYS A 6 -80.55 -28.58 -12.22
CA LYS A 6 -79.16 -28.10 -12.00
C LYS A 6 -78.74 -27.08 -13.07
N GLY A 7 -78.33 -25.89 -12.60
CA GLY A 7 -77.68 -24.84 -13.39
C GLY A 7 -76.16 -25.01 -13.39
N SER A 8 -75.53 -24.50 -14.45
CA SER A 8 -74.08 -24.48 -14.66
C SER A 8 -73.56 -23.06 -14.43
N TRP A 9 -72.56 -22.89 -13.56
CA TRP A 9 -71.77 -21.67 -13.40
C TRP A 9 -70.30 -22.03 -13.60
N LEU A 10 -69.68 -21.46 -14.63
CA LEU A 10 -68.24 -21.53 -14.88
C LEU A 10 -67.51 -20.61 -13.89
N ILE A 11 -66.55 -21.15 -13.15
CA ILE A 11 -65.58 -20.38 -12.36
C ILE A 11 -64.26 -20.37 -13.13
N TRP A 12 -63.80 -19.18 -13.54
CA TRP A 12 -62.44 -18.96 -14.04
C TRP A 12 -61.49 -18.78 -12.86
N LEU A 13 -60.53 -19.70 -12.71
CA LEU A 13 -59.44 -19.64 -11.73
C LEU A 13 -58.25 -18.91 -12.37
N LEU A 14 -58.07 -17.63 -12.04
CA LEU A 14 -56.88 -16.85 -12.36
C LEU A 14 -55.76 -17.23 -11.37
N LEU A 15 -54.80 -18.06 -11.81
CA LEU A 15 -53.53 -18.25 -11.12
C LEU A 15 -52.65 -17.00 -11.32
N GLY A 16 -52.53 -16.17 -10.28
CA GLY A 16 -51.54 -15.10 -10.23
C GLY A 16 -50.15 -15.67 -9.93
N MET A 17 -49.26 -15.70 -10.92
CA MET A 17 -47.82 -15.86 -10.68
C MET A 17 -47.28 -14.58 -10.05
N ILE A 18 -46.97 -14.62 -8.76
CA ILE A 18 -46.21 -13.56 -8.09
C ILE A 18 -44.75 -13.75 -8.47
N VAL A 19 -44.29 -12.99 -9.46
CA VAL A 19 -42.87 -12.85 -9.77
C VAL A 19 -42.28 -11.93 -8.71
N PHE A 20 -41.52 -12.50 -7.76
CA PHE A 20 -40.68 -11.72 -6.84
C PHE A 20 -39.51 -11.13 -7.64
N SER A 21 -39.68 -9.89 -8.10
CA SER A 21 -38.54 -9.08 -8.54
C SER A 21 -37.68 -8.75 -7.33
N PRO A 22 -36.35 -8.97 -7.35
CA PRO A 22 -35.48 -8.49 -6.30
C PRO A 22 -35.59 -6.96 -6.26
N HIS A 23 -36.00 -6.42 -5.11
CA HIS A 23 -35.99 -4.99 -4.85
C HIS A 23 -34.54 -4.50 -4.96
N GLN A 24 -34.20 -3.83 -6.06
CA GLN A 24 -33.03 -2.96 -6.07
C GLN A 24 -33.37 -1.80 -5.13
N ALA A 25 -32.82 -1.85 -3.92
CA ALA A 25 -32.89 -0.73 -3.01
C ALA A 25 -32.16 0.45 -3.67
N ASN A 26 -32.91 1.44 -4.15
CA ASN A 26 -32.35 2.70 -4.58
C ASN A 26 -31.66 3.36 -3.38
N ALA A 27 -30.47 3.93 -3.59
CA ALA A 27 -29.75 4.64 -2.56
C ALA A 27 -30.44 5.97 -2.25
N ASN A 28 -30.70 6.23 -0.97
CA ASN A 28 -31.40 7.45 -0.54
C ASN A 28 -30.47 8.46 0.15
N GLU A 29 -29.30 8.03 0.62
CA GLU A 29 -28.31 8.92 1.25
C GLU A 29 -26.89 8.57 0.79
N GLU A 30 -26.10 9.59 0.44
CA GLU A 30 -24.68 9.48 0.14
C GLU A 30 -23.84 10.19 1.22
N LYS A 31 -22.85 9.48 1.78
CA LYS A 31 -21.85 10.04 2.70
C LYS A 31 -20.46 9.96 2.09
N TYR A 32 -19.66 11.01 2.31
CA TYR A 32 -18.35 11.15 1.69
C TYR A 32 -17.26 11.08 2.77
N TYR A 33 -16.23 10.29 2.51
CA TYR A 33 -15.15 10.03 3.47
C TYR A 33 -13.78 10.16 2.79
N ALA A 34 -12.83 10.81 3.44
CA ALA A 34 -11.48 10.91 2.89
C ALA A 34 -10.71 9.58 2.92
N SER A 35 -11.05 8.67 3.86
CA SER A 35 -10.39 7.38 4.00
C SER A 35 -11.32 6.27 4.50
N LEU A 36 -10.90 5.02 4.33
CA LEU A 36 -11.43 3.89 5.10
C LEU A 36 -10.69 3.78 6.44
N ARG A 37 -11.39 3.29 7.47
CA ARG A 37 -10.76 2.87 8.71
C ARG A 37 -9.71 1.80 8.39
N TYR A 38 -8.52 1.99 8.94
CA TYR A 38 -7.47 0.98 8.81
C TYR A 38 -7.90 -0.32 9.52
N ASN A 39 -7.81 -1.44 8.82
CA ASN A 39 -8.09 -2.76 9.35
C ASN A 39 -7.00 -3.73 8.92
N HIS A 40 -5.99 -3.91 9.77
CA HIS A 40 -4.89 -4.85 9.52
C HIS A 40 -5.05 -6.15 10.33
N VAL A 41 -6.26 -6.42 10.80
CA VAL A 41 -6.54 -7.51 11.73
C VAL A 41 -7.36 -8.60 11.04
N SER A 42 -8.57 -8.29 10.57
CA SER A 42 -9.54 -9.33 10.19
C SER A 42 -10.66 -8.81 9.29
N LEU A 43 -11.13 -9.64 8.35
CA LEU A 43 -12.31 -9.34 7.53
C LEU A 43 -13.65 -9.44 8.28
N HIS A 44 -13.63 -9.84 9.57
CA HIS A 44 -14.78 -9.72 10.48
C HIS A 44 -15.08 -8.25 10.81
N ALA A 45 -14.04 -7.42 10.93
CA ALA A 45 -14.20 -6.02 11.29
C ALA A 45 -14.96 -5.27 10.19
N GLU A 46 -15.99 -4.53 10.59
CA GLU A 46 -16.85 -3.83 9.64
C GLU A 46 -16.07 -2.80 8.81
N THR A 47 -16.46 -2.63 7.55
CA THR A 47 -15.91 -1.56 6.71
C THR A 47 -16.53 -0.23 7.11
N LYS A 48 -15.69 0.72 7.54
CA LYS A 48 -16.12 2.03 8.03
C LYS A 48 -15.37 3.13 7.29
N GLY A 49 -16.10 4.14 6.82
CA GLY A 49 -15.51 5.40 6.35
C GLY A 49 -15.09 6.26 7.53
N ILE A 50 -13.94 6.92 7.43
CA ILE A 50 -13.43 7.87 8.44
C ILE A 50 -13.10 9.20 7.76
N LEU A 51 -12.94 10.25 8.56
CA LEU A 51 -12.73 11.62 8.08
C LEU A 51 -13.86 12.05 7.14
N PRO A 52 -15.09 12.24 7.67
CA PRO A 52 -16.21 12.69 6.87
C PRO A 52 -15.90 14.05 6.24
N ILE A 53 -16.28 14.21 4.97
CA ILE A 53 -16.05 15.42 4.19
C ILE A 53 -17.32 15.83 3.45
N SER A 54 -17.41 17.09 3.05
CA SER A 54 -18.52 17.57 2.22
C SER A 54 -18.37 17.14 0.76
N PRO A 55 -19.46 17.12 -0.03
CA PRO A 55 -19.38 16.90 -1.47
C PRO A 55 -18.44 17.88 -2.20
N GLN A 56 -18.38 19.14 -1.75
CA GLN A 56 -17.48 20.16 -2.31
C GLN A 56 -16.00 19.87 -2.02
N GLN A 57 -15.69 19.30 -0.85
CA GLN A 57 -14.34 18.83 -0.53
C GLN A 57 -14.00 17.57 -1.34
N ALA A 58 -14.93 16.62 -1.42
CA ALA A 58 -14.78 15.37 -2.17
C ALA A 58 -14.46 15.61 -3.66
N ALA A 59 -15.05 16.64 -4.29
CA ALA A 59 -14.75 17.02 -5.66
C ALA A 59 -13.28 17.44 -5.90
N LYS A 60 -12.52 17.74 -4.85
CA LYS A 60 -11.15 18.26 -4.92
C LYS A 60 -10.07 17.27 -4.45
N GLN A 61 -10.44 16.08 -3.99
CA GLN A 61 -9.48 15.13 -3.41
C GLN A 61 -9.90 13.66 -3.58
N PRO A 62 -8.96 12.70 -3.46
CA PRO A 62 -9.29 11.29 -3.33
C PRO A 62 -10.28 11.07 -2.18
N HIS A 63 -11.34 10.30 -2.41
CA HIS A 63 -12.34 10.01 -1.39
C HIS A 63 -13.09 8.70 -1.67
N TYR A 64 -13.93 8.32 -0.73
CA TYR A 64 -14.92 7.26 -0.85
C TYR A 64 -16.32 7.86 -0.76
N VAL A 65 -17.25 7.32 -1.53
CA VAL A 65 -18.69 7.59 -1.39
C VAL A 65 -19.36 6.32 -0.88
N PHE A 66 -20.07 6.45 0.22
CA PHE A 66 -20.85 5.38 0.84
C PHE A 66 -22.32 5.68 0.60
N LYS A 67 -23.04 4.71 0.06
CA LYS A 67 -24.47 4.83 -0.22
C LYS A 67 -25.27 3.94 0.70
N TYR A 68 -26.32 4.51 1.28
CA TYR A 68 -27.21 3.82 2.20
C TYR A 68 -28.61 3.69 1.61
N ASN A 69 -29.27 2.57 1.93
CA ASN A 69 -30.69 2.40 1.63
C ASN A 69 -31.57 3.05 2.71
N GLU A 70 -32.90 2.95 2.53
CA GLU A 70 -33.91 3.48 3.47
C GLU A 70 -33.80 2.93 4.89
N ALA A 71 -33.26 1.72 5.05
CA ALA A 71 -33.05 1.09 6.35
C ALA A 71 -31.66 1.42 6.95
N GLU A 72 -31.01 2.48 6.44
CA GLU A 72 -29.68 2.95 6.84
C GLU A 72 -28.57 1.89 6.70
N LYS A 73 -28.76 0.87 5.85
CA LYS A 73 -27.73 -0.14 5.56
C LYS A 73 -26.86 0.31 4.38
N LEU A 74 -25.55 0.14 4.53
CA LEU A 74 -24.58 0.41 3.47
C LEU A 74 -24.75 -0.56 2.31
N VAL A 75 -25.14 -0.06 1.14
CA VAL A 75 -25.42 -0.87 -0.06
C VAL A 75 -24.38 -0.68 -1.18
N GLU A 76 -23.63 0.41 -1.16
CA GLU A 76 -22.59 0.64 -2.17
C GLU A 76 -21.42 1.44 -1.59
N ILE A 77 -20.21 1.07 -1.97
CA ILE A 77 -19.00 1.87 -1.74
C ILE A 77 -18.40 2.19 -3.10
N ILE A 78 -18.24 3.48 -3.40
CA ILE A 78 -17.53 3.95 -4.59
C ILE A 78 -16.18 4.48 -4.13
N ASN A 79 -15.13 3.91 -4.71
CA ASN A 79 -13.76 4.33 -4.50
C ASN A 79 -13.35 5.36 -5.56
N ASN A 80 -13.20 6.61 -5.17
CA ASN A 80 -12.66 7.68 -6.00
C ASN A 80 -11.21 7.98 -5.66
N THR A 81 -10.54 7.10 -4.90
CA THR A 81 -9.13 7.22 -4.62
C THR A 81 -8.28 6.71 -5.78
N TYR A 82 -7.18 7.41 -6.04
CA TYR A 82 -6.18 7.11 -7.06
C TYR A 82 -4.78 6.94 -6.43
N GLN A 83 -4.73 6.64 -5.13
CA GLN A 83 -3.48 6.66 -4.37
C GLN A 83 -2.55 5.51 -4.77
N ASN A 84 -1.28 5.85 -5.02
CA ASN A 84 -0.14 4.92 -5.20
C ASN A 84 0.35 4.26 -3.89
N ALA A 85 -0.47 4.26 -2.83
CA ALA A 85 -0.09 3.65 -1.56
C ALA A 85 0.01 2.13 -1.71
N LYS A 86 0.92 1.49 -0.95
CA LYS A 86 0.94 0.02 -0.84
C LYS A 86 -0.38 -0.44 -0.23
N LEU A 87 -1.28 -0.90 -1.08
CA LEU A 87 -2.55 -1.48 -0.65
C LEU A 87 -2.28 -2.82 0.03
N HIS A 88 -2.99 -3.07 1.13
CA HIS A 88 -2.88 -4.32 1.87
C HIS A 88 -4.19 -5.11 1.79
N PRO A 89 -4.16 -6.44 1.59
CA PRO A 89 -5.38 -7.22 1.34
C PRO A 89 -6.44 -7.20 2.44
N LEU A 90 -6.11 -6.88 3.69
CA LEU A 90 -7.09 -6.71 4.77
C LEU A 90 -7.65 -5.28 4.90
N THR A 91 -6.94 -4.27 4.37
CA THR A 91 -7.29 -2.87 4.60
C THR A 91 -8.05 -2.23 3.42
N HIS A 92 -8.00 -2.83 2.24
CA HIS A 92 -8.58 -2.28 1.02
C HIS A 92 -9.25 -3.36 0.16
N PHE A 93 -10.16 -2.93 -0.71
CA PHE A 93 -10.71 -3.77 -1.77
C PHE A 93 -9.92 -3.64 -3.09
N ALA A 94 -9.32 -2.47 -3.35
CA ALA A 94 -8.66 -2.13 -4.63
C ALA A 94 -9.56 -2.28 -5.87
N VAL A 95 -10.84 -1.93 -5.73
CA VAL A 95 -11.82 -1.92 -6.83
C VAL A 95 -12.49 -0.56 -6.91
N LYS A 96 -13.13 -0.26 -8.05
CA LYS A 96 -13.86 1.00 -8.22
C LYS A 96 -15.12 1.01 -7.37
N ARG A 97 -15.82 -0.11 -7.31
CA ARG A 97 -17.13 -0.19 -6.68
C ARG A 97 -17.33 -1.52 -5.97
N VAL A 98 -17.88 -1.44 -4.77
CA VAL A 98 -18.36 -2.57 -3.98
C VAL A 98 -19.88 -2.44 -3.90
N LYS A 99 -20.63 -3.41 -4.41
CA LYS A 99 -22.07 -3.52 -4.14
C LYS A 99 -22.30 -4.49 -3.00
N ILE A 100 -23.23 -4.15 -2.12
CA ILE A 100 -23.54 -4.91 -0.91
C ILE A 100 -25.03 -5.25 -0.94
N ASP A 101 -25.32 -6.54 -1.06
CA ASP A 101 -26.68 -7.09 -1.08
C ASP A 101 -26.97 -7.82 0.23
N TYR A 102 -28.15 -7.59 0.79
CA TYR A 102 -28.61 -8.24 2.01
C TYR A 102 -29.76 -9.20 1.72
N SER A 103 -29.69 -10.39 2.30
CA SER A 103 -30.79 -11.36 2.35
C SER A 103 -30.84 -11.97 3.75
N THR A 104 -31.86 -12.78 4.05
CA THR A 104 -32.01 -13.39 5.38
C THR A 104 -30.73 -14.11 5.81
N GLY A 105 -30.13 -13.65 6.91
CA GLY A 105 -28.88 -14.20 7.47
C GLY A 105 -27.62 -14.02 6.61
N LYS A 106 -27.65 -13.17 5.56
CA LYS A 106 -26.52 -13.03 4.63
C LYS A 106 -26.25 -11.59 4.19
N LYS A 107 -24.97 -11.26 4.04
CA LYS A 107 -24.46 -10.04 3.39
C LYS A 107 -23.50 -10.42 2.27
N THR A 108 -23.76 -9.99 1.05
CA THR A 108 -22.96 -10.35 -0.13
C THR A 108 -22.29 -9.11 -0.69
N LEU A 109 -20.98 -9.15 -0.85
CA LEU A 109 -20.18 -8.10 -1.49
C LEU A 109 -19.78 -8.56 -2.89
N THR A 110 -20.00 -7.69 -3.89
CA THR A 110 -19.57 -7.92 -5.28
C THR A 110 -18.78 -6.74 -5.81
N PHE A 111 -17.74 -7.00 -6.60
CA PHE A 111 -16.73 -6.01 -6.94
C PHE A 111 -16.70 -5.67 -8.42
N TYR A 112 -16.53 -4.38 -8.75
CA TYR A 112 -16.59 -3.89 -10.12
C TYR A 112 -15.47 -2.89 -10.44
N ASP A 113 -15.06 -2.89 -11.70
CA ASP A 113 -14.12 -1.93 -12.27
C ASP A 113 -14.80 -0.60 -12.66
N ILE A 114 -14.03 0.30 -13.27
CA ILE A 114 -14.51 1.61 -13.71
C ILE A 114 -15.58 1.55 -14.82
N ASN A 115 -15.64 0.44 -15.55
CA ASN A 115 -16.59 0.20 -16.62
C ASN A 115 -17.80 -0.62 -16.15
N ASN A 116 -17.99 -0.75 -14.83
CA ASN A 116 -19.03 -1.57 -14.20
C ASN A 116 -18.95 -3.06 -14.53
N LYS A 117 -17.80 -3.57 -14.98
CA LYS A 117 -17.59 -5.01 -15.19
C LYS A 117 -17.13 -5.67 -13.88
N ARG A 118 -17.62 -6.89 -13.62
CA ARG A 118 -17.16 -7.70 -12.48
C ARG A 118 -15.64 -7.90 -12.55
N MET A 119 -14.95 -7.68 -11.43
CA MET A 119 -13.50 -7.85 -11.31
C MET A 119 -13.14 -8.48 -9.96
N PRO A 120 -11.98 -9.14 -9.82
CA PRO A 120 -11.51 -9.57 -8.52
C PRO A 120 -11.02 -8.38 -7.70
N ASN A 121 -11.22 -8.44 -6.38
CA ASN A 121 -10.61 -7.49 -5.44
C ASN A 121 -9.09 -7.76 -5.27
N ILE A 122 -8.42 -7.00 -4.40
CA ILE A 122 -6.99 -7.17 -4.11
C ILE A 122 -6.61 -8.57 -3.59
N ARG A 123 -7.56 -9.28 -2.96
CA ARG A 123 -7.40 -10.66 -2.50
C ARG A 123 -7.54 -11.67 -3.63
N GLY A 124 -7.90 -11.24 -4.85
CA GLY A 124 -8.16 -12.11 -6.00
C GLY A 124 -9.60 -12.63 -6.08
N VAL A 125 -10.51 -12.16 -5.22
CA VAL A 125 -11.85 -12.71 -5.03
C VAL A 125 -12.89 -11.85 -5.74
N PHE A 126 -13.85 -12.45 -6.44
CA PHE A 126 -14.90 -11.73 -7.18
C PHE A 126 -16.16 -11.45 -6.36
N LYS A 127 -16.43 -12.30 -5.36
CA LYS A 127 -17.58 -12.16 -4.47
C LYS A 127 -17.27 -12.70 -3.07
N GLU A 128 -17.71 -11.96 -2.07
CA GLU A 128 -17.58 -12.28 -0.65
C GLU A 128 -18.98 -12.47 -0.07
N VAL A 129 -19.28 -13.64 0.51
CA VAL A 129 -20.58 -13.92 1.13
C VAL A 129 -20.38 -14.15 2.62
N TYR A 130 -20.92 -13.23 3.42
CA TYR A 130 -20.95 -13.31 4.87
C TYR A 130 -22.22 -13.99 5.33
N ARG A 131 -22.11 -14.90 6.31
CA ARG A 131 -23.24 -15.44 7.07
C ARG A 131 -23.32 -14.72 8.42
N ILE A 132 -24.53 -14.28 8.74
CA ILE A 132 -24.85 -13.49 9.92
C ILE A 132 -25.91 -14.26 10.70
N ASP A 133 -25.68 -14.47 11.99
CA ASP A 133 -26.64 -15.13 12.87
C ASP A 133 -27.79 -14.18 13.27
N ASP A 134 -28.79 -14.71 13.98
CA ASP A 134 -29.97 -13.95 14.40
C ASP A 134 -29.65 -12.83 15.41
N THR A 135 -28.45 -12.86 16.02
CA THR A 135 -27.96 -11.79 16.90
C THR A 135 -27.24 -10.67 16.16
N GLY A 136 -27.05 -10.82 14.85
CA GLY A 136 -26.28 -9.90 14.01
C GLY A 136 -24.77 -10.18 14.00
N PHE A 137 -24.31 -11.28 14.59
CA PHE A 137 -22.90 -11.65 14.60
C PHE A 137 -22.50 -12.33 13.29
N VAL A 138 -21.36 -11.88 12.74
CA VAL A 138 -20.78 -12.44 11.51
C VAL A 138 -20.00 -13.70 11.87
N GLU A 139 -20.56 -14.87 11.63
CA GLU A 139 -19.94 -16.14 12.00
C GLU A 139 -19.13 -16.80 10.86
N GLN A 140 -19.34 -16.37 9.61
CA GLN A 140 -18.64 -16.98 8.47
C GLN A 140 -18.50 -16.02 7.27
N LEU A 141 -17.44 -16.22 6.48
CA LEU A 141 -17.23 -15.58 5.18
C LEU A 141 -16.71 -16.62 4.18
N ASN A 142 -17.30 -16.64 2.98
CA ASN A 142 -16.86 -17.47 1.86
C ASN A 142 -16.51 -16.63 0.64
N PHE A 143 -15.51 -17.09 -0.11
CA PHE A 143 -15.02 -16.46 -1.33
C PHE A 143 -15.45 -17.21 -2.59
N TYR A 144 -15.82 -16.44 -3.62
CA TYR A 144 -16.27 -16.97 -4.89
C TYR A 144 -15.63 -16.25 -6.08
N ASP A 145 -15.48 -17.00 -7.18
CA ASP A 145 -15.00 -16.52 -8.46
C ASP A 145 -16.08 -15.81 -9.30
N ALA A 146 -15.78 -15.53 -10.57
CA ALA A 146 -16.69 -14.85 -11.49
C ALA A 146 -17.93 -15.69 -11.86
N ASP A 147 -17.82 -17.02 -11.76
CA ASP A 147 -18.87 -18.00 -12.06
C ASP A 147 -19.60 -18.47 -10.79
N ASP A 148 -19.38 -17.76 -9.67
CA ASP A 148 -19.94 -18.07 -8.36
C ASP A 148 -19.53 -19.44 -7.79
N LYS A 149 -18.37 -19.97 -8.21
CA LYS A 149 -17.76 -21.16 -7.60
C LYS A 149 -16.84 -20.76 -6.46
N ALA A 150 -16.78 -21.60 -5.42
CA ALA A 150 -15.89 -21.37 -4.28
C ALA A 150 -14.44 -21.27 -4.75
N MET A 151 -13.70 -20.28 -4.26
CA MET A 151 -12.32 -20.04 -4.69
C MET A 151 -11.41 -19.68 -3.52
N GLU A 152 -10.11 -19.88 -3.72
CA GLU A 152 -9.09 -19.38 -2.82
C GLU A 152 -8.67 -17.95 -3.19
N SER A 153 -8.44 -17.14 -2.18
CA SER A 153 -7.75 -15.87 -2.31
C SER A 153 -6.26 -16.08 -2.62
N ARG A 154 -5.55 -14.98 -2.90
CA ARG A 154 -4.09 -14.95 -3.08
C ARG A 154 -3.29 -15.41 -1.85
N TRP A 155 -3.95 -15.59 -0.70
CA TRP A 155 -3.35 -16.16 0.52
C TRP A 155 -3.84 -17.58 0.78
N ASN A 156 -4.38 -18.27 -0.23
CA ASN A 156 -4.91 -19.64 -0.16
C ASN A 156 -6.13 -19.82 0.76
N ILE A 157 -6.75 -18.73 1.22
CA ILE A 157 -7.94 -18.78 2.08
C ILE A 157 -9.18 -18.71 1.20
N ALA A 158 -10.16 -19.60 1.41
CA ALA A 158 -11.47 -19.60 0.78
C ALA A 158 -12.62 -19.36 1.78
N GLU A 159 -12.39 -19.66 3.05
CA GLU A 159 -13.39 -19.56 4.12
C GLU A 159 -12.77 -18.99 5.40
N TYR A 160 -13.52 -18.13 6.08
CA TYR A 160 -13.27 -17.71 7.45
C TYR A 160 -14.43 -18.17 8.34
N ARG A 161 -14.11 -18.62 9.54
CA ARG A 161 -15.08 -18.96 10.59
C ARG A 161 -14.78 -18.15 11.83
N TRP A 162 -15.81 -17.51 12.36
CA TRP A 162 -15.74 -16.71 13.56
C TRP A 162 -16.67 -17.24 14.63
N ARG A 163 -16.23 -17.18 15.88
CA ARG A 163 -17.07 -17.45 17.04
C ARG A 163 -16.73 -16.51 18.18
N LYS A 164 -17.73 -16.17 19.00
CA LYS A 164 -17.51 -15.48 20.26
C LYS A 164 -16.89 -16.44 21.27
N HIS A 165 -15.90 -15.96 22.02
CA HIS A 165 -15.32 -16.67 23.16
C HIS A 165 -14.96 -15.64 24.23
N ASN A 166 -15.81 -15.51 25.26
CA ASN A 166 -15.75 -14.41 26.22
C ASN A 166 -15.79 -13.07 25.49
N ASN A 167 -14.82 -12.18 25.73
CA ASN A 167 -14.70 -10.87 25.07
C ASN A 167 -13.94 -10.94 23.73
N LEU A 168 -13.55 -12.13 23.28
CA LEU A 168 -12.76 -12.34 22.07
C LEU A 168 -13.63 -12.82 20.90
N VAL A 169 -13.23 -12.45 19.69
CA VAL A 169 -13.66 -13.12 18.46
C VAL A 169 -12.55 -14.04 17.99
N ILE A 170 -12.81 -15.35 17.99
CA ILE A 170 -11.86 -16.34 17.47
C ILE A 170 -12.05 -16.48 15.97
N GLU A 171 -10.98 -16.34 15.20
CA GLU A 171 -10.94 -16.48 13.74
C GLU A 171 -10.14 -17.71 13.32
N GLN A 172 -10.75 -18.51 12.45
CA GLN A 172 -10.12 -19.64 11.77
C GLN A 172 -10.30 -19.49 10.26
N ARG A 173 -9.30 -19.92 9.50
CA ARG A 173 -9.25 -19.72 8.05
C ARG A 173 -8.97 -21.05 7.36
N PHE A 174 -9.64 -21.32 6.24
CA PHE A 174 -9.55 -22.59 5.54
C PHE A 174 -9.44 -22.37 4.04
N ASN A 175 -8.74 -23.26 3.35
CA ASN A 175 -8.71 -23.33 1.89
C ASN A 175 -9.90 -24.15 1.35
N THR A 176 -9.98 -24.33 0.02
CA THR A 176 -11.09 -25.08 -0.59
C THR A 176 -11.13 -26.57 -0.23
N ALA A 177 -9.98 -27.13 0.19
CA ALA A 177 -9.87 -28.51 0.69
C ALA A 177 -10.17 -28.64 2.19
N GLY A 178 -10.56 -27.56 2.88
CA GLY A 178 -10.82 -27.56 4.32
C GLY A 178 -9.56 -27.60 5.19
N VAL A 179 -8.39 -27.35 4.61
CA VAL A 179 -7.11 -27.28 5.33
C VAL A 179 -6.93 -25.87 5.92
N LYS A 180 -6.59 -25.81 7.21
CA LYS A 180 -6.34 -24.56 7.92
C LYS A 180 -5.23 -23.74 7.26
N GLN A 181 -5.44 -22.44 7.17
CA GLN A 181 -4.50 -21.46 6.62
C GLN A 181 -4.10 -20.44 7.68
N PRO A 182 -2.85 -19.95 7.66
CA PRO A 182 -2.43 -18.87 8.53
C PRO A 182 -3.04 -17.52 8.10
N LEU A 183 -2.90 -16.50 8.96
CA LEU A 183 -3.33 -15.13 8.72
C LEU A 183 -2.73 -14.54 7.44
N SER A 184 -1.43 -14.74 7.21
CA SER A 184 -0.75 -14.28 6.00
C SER A 184 0.54 -15.06 5.72
N PRO A 185 1.08 -15.03 4.48
CA PRO A 185 2.31 -15.74 4.13
C PRO A 185 3.57 -15.24 4.84
N TYR A 186 3.61 -13.97 5.25
CA TYR A 186 4.79 -13.33 5.87
C TYR A 186 4.63 -13.09 7.36
N PHE A 187 3.42 -13.30 7.90
CA PHE A 187 3.14 -13.15 9.33
C PHE A 187 2.18 -14.29 9.74
N PRO A 188 2.72 -15.51 9.94
CA PRO A 188 1.91 -16.71 10.09
C PRO A 188 1.40 -16.81 11.53
N PHE A 189 0.26 -16.20 11.79
CA PHE A 189 -0.57 -16.55 12.94
C PHE A 189 -1.56 -17.61 12.51
N ASN A 190 -1.77 -18.65 13.32
CA ASN A 190 -2.67 -19.75 12.98
C ASN A 190 -4.13 -19.36 13.25
N ASP A 191 -4.76 -20.00 14.24
CA ASP A 191 -6.00 -19.52 14.81
C ASP A 191 -5.69 -18.20 15.52
N THR A 192 -6.59 -17.22 15.41
CA THR A 192 -6.38 -15.93 16.03
C THR A 192 -7.53 -15.51 16.92
N ALA A 193 -7.26 -14.68 17.92
CA ALA A 193 -8.28 -13.97 18.69
C ALA A 193 -8.20 -12.48 18.41
N ILE A 194 -9.35 -11.81 18.36
CA ILE A 194 -9.46 -10.38 18.12
C ILE A 194 -10.17 -9.73 19.29
N GLU A 195 -9.61 -8.63 19.79
CA GLU A 195 -10.30 -7.71 20.69
C GLU A 195 -10.72 -6.46 19.92
N TYR A 196 -11.94 -6.02 20.20
CA TYR A 196 -12.51 -4.78 19.68
C TYR A 196 -12.66 -3.76 20.81
N ASP A 197 -12.43 -2.50 20.49
CA ASP A 197 -12.79 -1.39 21.38
C ASP A 197 -14.30 -1.10 21.31
N ASP A 198 -14.79 -0.21 22.18
CA ASP A 198 -16.21 0.17 22.24
C ASP A 198 -16.71 0.83 20.94
N ALA A 199 -15.81 1.38 20.12
CA ALA A 199 -16.12 1.94 18.81
C ALA A 199 -16.10 0.89 17.68
N GLY A 200 -15.89 -0.39 18.02
CA GLY A 200 -15.84 -1.52 17.11
C GLY A 200 -14.55 -1.59 16.29
N ASN A 201 -13.47 -0.93 16.71
CA ASN A 201 -12.17 -1.03 16.06
C ASN A 201 -11.40 -2.24 16.59
N PRO A 202 -10.85 -3.09 15.71
CA PRO A 202 -9.97 -4.16 16.15
C PRO A 202 -8.66 -3.53 16.62
N TYR A 203 -8.31 -3.74 17.89
CA TYR A 203 -7.14 -3.11 18.50
C TYR A 203 -6.11 -4.12 19.00
N ARG A 204 -6.46 -5.41 19.17
CA ARG A 204 -5.49 -6.48 19.38
C ARG A 204 -5.80 -7.71 18.55
N HIS A 205 -4.75 -8.36 18.08
CA HIS A 205 -4.84 -9.58 17.31
C HIS A 205 -3.80 -10.60 17.78
N PHE A 206 -4.29 -11.66 18.42
CA PHE A 206 -3.46 -12.69 19.06
C PHE A 206 -3.28 -13.91 18.18
N ASN A 207 -2.10 -14.51 18.27
CA ASN A 207 -1.79 -15.84 17.76
C ASN A 207 -2.14 -16.88 18.82
N LEU A 208 -2.89 -17.91 18.42
CA LEU A 208 -3.36 -18.95 19.33
C LEU A 208 -2.79 -20.32 18.96
N ASP A 209 -2.57 -21.15 19.98
CA ASP A 209 -2.38 -22.58 19.81
C ASP A 209 -3.74 -23.32 19.64
N LYS A 210 -3.69 -24.65 19.52
CA LYS A 210 -4.90 -25.49 19.38
C LYS A 210 -5.80 -25.49 20.63
N ALA A 211 -5.25 -25.15 21.79
CA ALA A 211 -5.96 -25.06 23.06
C ALA A 211 -6.46 -23.63 23.34
N LEU A 212 -6.31 -22.70 22.39
CA LEU A 212 -6.67 -21.29 22.49
C LEU A 212 -5.81 -20.49 23.48
N ASN A 213 -4.61 -20.99 23.81
CA ASN A 213 -3.63 -20.19 24.55
C ASN A 213 -2.94 -19.21 23.61
N ILE A 214 -2.65 -18.01 24.11
CA ILE A 214 -1.83 -17.02 23.40
C ILE A 214 -0.39 -17.53 23.38
N VAL A 215 0.19 -17.63 22.18
CA VAL A 215 1.54 -18.19 22.00
C VAL A 215 2.36 -17.38 21.01
N ASN A 216 3.68 -17.32 21.25
CA ASN A 216 4.60 -16.70 20.31
C ASN A 216 4.62 -17.43 18.95
N ASN A 217 4.71 -16.67 17.88
CA ASN A 217 5.15 -17.18 16.59
C ASN A 217 6.67 -17.43 16.59
N LYS A 218 7.22 -17.88 15.45
CA LYS A 218 8.67 -18.14 15.30
C LYS A 218 9.57 -16.92 15.54
N ASP A 219 9.03 -15.71 15.41
CA ASP A 219 9.75 -14.45 15.57
C ASP A 219 9.61 -13.90 17.00
N GLY A 220 8.99 -14.66 17.93
CA GLY A 220 8.81 -14.26 19.33
C GLY A 220 7.63 -13.32 19.57
N ILE A 221 6.70 -13.20 18.61
CA ILE A 221 5.55 -12.30 18.68
C ILE A 221 4.28 -13.11 18.89
N ALA A 222 3.51 -12.81 19.93
CA ALA A 222 2.21 -13.43 20.17
C ALA A 222 1.04 -12.56 19.72
N TYR A 223 1.16 -11.23 19.78
CA TYR A 223 0.11 -10.34 19.28
C TYR A 223 0.66 -8.99 18.86
N TYR A 224 -0.14 -8.25 18.12
CA TYR A 224 0.07 -6.84 17.90
C TYR A 224 -1.12 -6.03 18.39
N GLU A 225 -0.83 -4.80 18.81
CA GLU A 225 -1.80 -3.84 19.34
C GLU A 225 -1.81 -2.60 18.46
N ASP A 226 -2.98 -2.24 17.95
CA ASP A 226 -3.24 -1.06 17.13
C ASP A 226 -3.91 0.03 17.99
N THR A 227 -3.51 1.28 17.80
CA THR A 227 -4.11 2.44 18.48
C THR A 227 -4.70 3.38 17.45
N TYR A 228 -5.90 3.88 17.72
CA TYR A 228 -6.62 4.84 16.89
C TYR A 228 -6.81 6.16 17.63
N ASN A 229 -6.82 7.28 16.92
CA ASN A 229 -7.22 8.57 17.49
C ASN A 229 -8.76 8.76 17.42
N GLU A 230 -9.26 9.85 17.97
CA GLU A 230 -10.70 10.19 17.98
C GLU A 230 -11.32 10.31 16.58
N GLN A 231 -10.52 10.60 15.56
CA GLN A 231 -10.98 10.68 14.17
C GLN A 231 -11.02 9.30 13.47
N GLY A 232 -10.63 8.23 14.18
CA GLY A 232 -10.54 6.87 13.64
C GLY A 232 -9.26 6.58 12.83
N LEU A 233 -8.28 7.50 12.83
CA LEU A 233 -6.99 7.27 12.22
C LEU A 233 -6.16 6.32 13.07
N HIS A 234 -5.61 5.29 12.46
CA HIS A 234 -4.68 4.38 13.10
C HIS A 234 -3.32 5.08 13.33
N ILE A 235 -2.98 5.40 14.56
CA ILE A 235 -1.80 6.21 14.92
C ILE A 235 -0.62 5.41 15.45
N LYS A 236 -0.82 4.19 15.97
CA LYS A 236 0.28 3.37 16.52
C LYS A 236 0.01 1.90 16.29
N TYR A 237 1.06 1.13 16.06
CA TYR A 237 1.04 -0.33 16.13
C TYR A 237 2.27 -0.82 16.89
N ALA A 238 2.08 -1.78 17.79
CA ALA A 238 3.11 -2.34 18.68
C ALA A 238 3.05 -3.87 18.69
N TYR A 239 4.18 -4.52 18.94
CA TYR A 239 4.31 -5.98 18.94
C TYR A 239 4.65 -6.50 20.34
N TYR A 240 4.01 -7.58 20.75
CA TYR A 240 4.14 -8.14 22.09
C TYR A 240 4.35 -9.65 22.05
N ASP A 241 5.10 -10.15 23.02
CA ASP A 241 5.25 -11.57 23.26
C ASP A 241 4.04 -12.16 24.04
N GLN A 242 4.06 -13.47 24.25
CA GLN A 242 3.01 -14.20 24.96
C GLN A 242 2.87 -13.82 26.45
N ASN A 243 3.87 -13.14 27.02
CA ASN A 243 3.87 -12.65 28.39
C ASN A 243 3.47 -11.16 28.46
N TYR A 244 2.87 -10.64 27.39
CA TYR A 244 2.44 -9.25 27.25
C TYR A 244 3.59 -8.24 27.37
N GLN A 245 4.83 -8.68 27.07
CA GLN A 245 5.99 -7.80 27.04
C GLN A 245 6.24 -7.31 25.62
N LEU A 246 6.60 -6.03 25.50
CA LEU A 246 6.96 -5.43 24.20
C LEU A 246 8.14 -6.21 23.59
N THR A 247 8.05 -6.54 22.30
CA THR A 247 9.07 -7.33 21.59
C THR A 247 9.39 -6.74 20.21
N LEU A 248 10.51 -7.14 19.61
CA LEU A 248 10.90 -6.71 18.27
C LEU A 248 10.15 -7.53 17.22
N ASN A 249 9.72 -6.86 16.15
CA ASN A 249 9.24 -7.56 14.96
C ASN A 249 10.39 -8.03 14.05
N ALA A 250 10.03 -8.77 12.99
CA ALA A 250 10.97 -9.26 11.97
C ALA A 250 11.77 -8.16 11.24
N TRP A 251 11.43 -6.87 11.41
CA TRP A 251 12.12 -5.72 10.84
C TRP A 251 12.92 -4.91 11.87
N GLY A 252 13.11 -5.45 13.08
CA GLY A 252 13.99 -4.89 14.11
C GLY A 252 13.44 -3.66 14.83
N PHE A 253 12.12 -3.50 14.94
CA PHE A 253 11.51 -2.45 15.75
C PHE A 253 10.34 -2.98 16.58
N ALA A 254 10.07 -2.33 17.72
CA ALA A 254 9.08 -2.77 18.69
C ALA A 254 7.69 -2.15 18.46
N TYR A 255 7.66 -0.88 18.08
CA TYR A 255 6.44 -0.20 17.68
C TYR A 255 6.73 0.94 16.71
N ALA A 256 5.69 1.45 16.07
CA ALA A 256 5.82 2.68 15.30
C ALA A 256 4.59 3.56 15.45
N ILE A 257 4.83 4.86 15.39
CA ILE A 257 3.83 5.92 15.40
C ILE A 257 3.67 6.44 13.98
N LYS A 258 2.45 6.42 13.45
CA LYS A 258 2.09 6.99 12.14
C LYS A 258 1.79 8.48 12.31
N HIS A 259 2.25 9.27 11.35
CA HIS A 259 2.06 10.71 11.30
C HIS A 259 1.14 11.06 10.14
N TYR A 260 0.28 12.04 10.39
CA TYR A 260 -0.71 12.53 9.45
C TYR A 260 -0.65 14.06 9.41
N ASP A 261 -1.01 14.65 8.26
CA ASP A 261 -1.24 16.10 8.20
C ASP A 261 -2.64 16.47 8.73
N SER A 262 -2.98 17.77 8.70
CA SER A 262 -4.27 18.27 9.18
C SER A 262 -5.48 17.78 8.38
N GLN A 263 -5.27 17.22 7.18
CA GLN A 263 -6.30 16.62 6.34
C GLN A 263 -6.38 15.10 6.53
N GLY A 264 -5.57 14.53 7.43
CA GLY A 264 -5.53 13.10 7.69
C GLY A 264 -4.78 12.30 6.61
N GLN A 265 -3.96 12.94 5.77
CA GLN A 265 -3.10 12.25 4.82
C GLN A 265 -1.84 11.74 5.53
N TYR A 266 -1.49 10.48 5.30
CA TYR A 266 -0.30 9.85 5.90
C TYR A 266 0.99 10.51 5.41
N THR A 267 1.76 11.11 6.32
CA THR A 267 3.02 11.80 6.01
C THR A 267 4.25 10.95 6.32
N GLY A 268 4.12 9.93 7.16
CA GLY A 268 5.21 9.03 7.49
C GLY A 268 5.00 8.28 8.79
N ARG A 269 6.06 7.65 9.29
CA ARG A 269 6.06 6.98 10.59
C ARG A 269 7.42 7.10 11.28
N THR A 270 7.41 7.14 12.60
CA THR A 270 8.61 6.99 13.44
C THR A 270 8.60 5.60 14.05
N LYS A 271 9.73 4.89 13.96
CA LYS A 271 9.91 3.56 14.56
C LYS A 271 10.68 3.69 15.88
N TYR A 272 10.39 2.79 16.80
CA TYR A 272 10.98 2.77 18.13
C TYR A 272 11.44 1.37 18.49
N ASP A 273 12.51 1.27 19.26
CA ASP A 273 13.02 0.01 19.82
C ASP A 273 12.36 -0.33 21.18
N LEU A 274 12.91 -1.33 21.87
CA LEU A 274 12.41 -1.81 23.16
C LEU A 274 12.62 -0.80 24.31
N GLN A 275 13.58 0.11 24.16
CA GLN A 275 13.87 1.17 25.12
C GLN A 275 13.06 2.44 24.83
N SER A 276 12.16 2.40 23.84
CA SER A 276 11.42 3.57 23.33
C SER A 276 12.33 4.63 22.71
N GLU A 277 13.52 4.25 22.25
CA GLU A 277 14.42 5.11 21.51
C GLU A 277 14.04 5.13 20.02
N LYS A 278 14.17 6.30 19.39
CA LYS A 278 13.81 6.47 17.97
C LYS A 278 14.83 5.75 17.09
N ILE A 279 14.36 4.82 16.26
CA ILE A 279 15.19 4.19 15.23
C ILE A 279 15.33 5.16 14.05
N PRO A 280 16.56 5.58 13.68
CA PRO A 280 16.76 6.57 12.62
C PRO A 280 16.20 6.11 11.28
N ASN A 281 15.53 7.02 10.57
CA ASN A 281 15.18 6.79 9.18
C ASN A 281 16.45 6.88 8.33
N LEU A 282 16.91 5.75 7.78
CA LEU A 282 18.11 5.68 6.94
C LEU A 282 17.95 6.38 5.58
N PHE A 283 16.72 6.71 5.19
CA PHE A 283 16.41 7.42 3.95
C PHE A 283 15.50 8.60 4.26
N PRO A 284 15.99 9.61 5.01
CA PRO A 284 15.21 10.82 5.24
C PRO A 284 14.95 11.47 3.88
N LYS A 285 13.72 11.93 3.63
CA LYS A 285 13.40 12.68 2.42
C LYS A 285 14.14 14.02 2.48
N ALA A 286 14.88 14.37 1.43
CA ALA A 286 15.43 15.71 1.32
C ALA A 286 14.30 16.74 1.25
N VAL A 287 14.51 17.89 1.88
CA VAL A 287 13.55 18.99 1.83
C VAL A 287 13.60 19.59 0.43
N LEU A 288 12.42 19.75 -0.19
CA LEU A 288 12.32 20.33 -1.53
C LEU A 288 12.72 21.81 -1.49
N ASN A 289 13.54 22.24 -2.46
CA ASN A 289 13.98 23.63 -2.61
C ASN A 289 14.75 24.21 -1.41
N ASP A 290 15.27 23.36 -0.52
CA ASP A 290 16.13 23.81 0.56
C ASP A 290 17.51 24.22 0.02
N LYS A 291 18.00 25.40 0.45
CA LYS A 291 19.25 25.96 -0.06
C LYS A 291 20.45 25.04 0.20
N LYS A 292 20.50 24.34 1.34
CA LYS A 292 21.62 23.43 1.67
C LYS A 292 21.56 22.16 0.83
N GLU A 293 20.36 21.64 0.55
CA GLU A 293 20.19 20.49 -0.35
C GLU A 293 20.62 20.82 -1.78
N ILE A 294 20.18 21.97 -2.31
CA ILE A 294 20.56 22.42 -3.65
C ILE A 294 22.08 22.64 -3.74
N GLU A 295 22.70 23.23 -2.72
CA GLU A 295 24.15 23.42 -2.69
C GLU A 295 24.90 22.08 -2.63
N ALA A 296 24.42 21.13 -1.83
CA ALA A 296 25.01 19.79 -1.77
C ALA A 296 24.91 19.05 -3.12
N ILE A 297 23.78 19.16 -3.83
CA ILE A 297 23.60 18.61 -5.19
C ILE A 297 24.61 19.22 -6.17
N LYS A 298 24.77 20.55 -6.13
CA LYS A 298 25.74 21.26 -6.99
C LYS A 298 27.17 20.83 -6.67
N GLN A 299 27.52 20.80 -5.40
CA GLN A 299 28.86 20.42 -4.94
C GLN A 299 29.23 19.01 -5.39
N VAL A 300 28.35 18.01 -5.18
CA VAL A 300 28.56 16.63 -5.63
C VAL A 300 28.71 16.54 -7.16
N SER A 301 27.96 17.37 -7.91
CA SER A 301 28.05 17.41 -9.37
C SER A 301 29.41 17.93 -9.87
N ILE A 302 30.03 18.88 -9.15
CA ILE A 302 31.35 19.43 -9.49
C ILE A 302 32.47 18.53 -8.96
N ASP A 303 32.29 17.93 -7.78
CA ASP A 303 33.36 17.25 -7.07
C ASP A 303 33.91 16.03 -7.78
N TYR A 304 33.14 15.39 -8.65
CA TYR A 304 33.68 14.30 -9.44
C TYR A 304 34.69 14.81 -10.52
N LEU A 305 34.50 16.04 -11.05
CA LEU A 305 35.50 16.70 -11.89
C LEU A 305 36.71 17.14 -11.06
N ASN A 306 36.49 17.65 -9.84
CA ASN A 306 37.57 17.96 -8.90
C ASN A 306 38.42 16.71 -8.61
N ALA A 307 37.78 15.56 -8.39
CA ALA A 307 38.45 14.29 -8.19
C ALA A 307 39.34 13.89 -9.38
N LEU A 308 38.89 14.12 -10.62
CA LEU A 308 39.72 13.91 -11.82
C LEU A 308 40.86 14.92 -11.92
N LYS A 309 40.62 16.20 -11.61
CA LYS A 309 41.62 17.27 -11.69
C LYS A 309 42.74 17.08 -10.66
N GLN A 310 42.38 16.72 -9.43
CA GLN A 310 43.28 16.57 -8.28
C GLN A 310 43.89 15.16 -8.17
N LEU A 311 43.46 14.22 -9.02
CA LEU A 311 43.80 12.82 -8.93
C LEU A 311 43.45 12.20 -7.56
N ASP A 312 42.20 12.42 -7.09
CA ASP A 312 41.68 11.92 -5.81
C ASP A 312 40.66 10.78 -6.00
N PRO A 313 41.07 9.50 -5.91
CA PRO A 313 40.15 8.37 -5.99
C PRO A 313 39.23 8.23 -4.77
N LYS A 314 39.56 8.82 -3.60
CA LYS A 314 38.70 8.78 -2.41
C LYS A 314 37.51 9.73 -2.60
N LEU A 315 37.76 10.94 -3.10
CA LEU A 315 36.69 11.87 -3.47
C LEU A 315 35.78 11.27 -4.53
N MET A 316 36.35 10.67 -5.59
CA MET A 316 35.58 9.98 -6.62
C MET A 316 34.63 8.91 -6.04
N LYS A 317 35.13 8.08 -5.11
CA LYS A 317 34.31 7.06 -4.42
C LYS A 317 33.16 7.67 -3.60
N SER A 318 33.36 8.83 -2.98
CA SER A 318 32.33 9.46 -2.17
C SER A 318 31.18 10.07 -2.98
N VAL A 319 31.48 10.58 -4.19
CA VAL A 319 30.50 11.32 -5.01
C VAL A 319 29.78 10.44 -6.03
N MET A 320 30.31 9.26 -6.35
CA MET A 320 29.68 8.32 -7.28
C MET A 320 29.05 7.13 -6.56
N HIS A 321 27.85 6.73 -6.99
CA HIS A 321 27.21 5.51 -6.52
C HIS A 321 27.87 4.27 -7.18
N PRO A 322 28.06 3.13 -6.48
CA PRO A 322 28.64 1.92 -7.07
C PRO A 322 27.91 1.40 -8.31
N ASP A 323 26.58 1.54 -8.36
CA ASP A 323 25.76 1.18 -9.53
C ASP A 323 25.76 2.26 -10.64
N LEU A 324 26.82 3.07 -10.77
CA LEU A 324 26.89 4.17 -11.75
C LEU A 324 26.56 3.69 -13.18
N SER A 325 25.72 4.45 -13.89
CA SER A 325 25.56 4.33 -15.34
C SER A 325 26.07 5.61 -16.02
N LYS A 326 27.29 5.58 -16.57
CA LYS A 326 27.88 6.71 -17.29
C LYS A 326 28.13 6.37 -18.76
N HIS A 327 27.53 7.15 -19.66
CA HIS A 327 27.55 6.89 -21.10
C HIS A 327 27.78 8.15 -21.93
N THR A 328 28.33 7.97 -23.12
CA THR A 328 28.41 8.99 -24.17
C THR A 328 28.11 8.37 -25.53
N VAL A 329 27.66 9.19 -26.47
CA VAL A 329 27.59 8.80 -27.88
C VAL A 329 29.02 8.79 -28.42
N PRO A 330 29.53 7.66 -28.93
CA PRO A 330 30.88 7.62 -29.47
C PRO A 330 30.99 8.56 -30.70
N PRO A 331 32.12 9.27 -30.87
CA PRO A 331 32.30 10.20 -31.98
C PRO A 331 32.40 9.50 -33.36
N PHE A 332 32.65 8.19 -33.36
CA PHE A 332 32.75 7.36 -34.56
C PHE A 332 32.09 5.99 -34.29
N PRO A 333 31.47 5.35 -35.30
CA PRO A 333 30.91 4.01 -35.16
C PRO A 333 32.02 2.97 -34.90
N ALA A 334 31.64 1.83 -34.32
CA ALA A 334 32.58 0.72 -34.17
C ALA A 334 32.98 0.18 -35.56
N PRO A 335 34.21 -0.36 -35.74
CA PRO A 335 34.68 -0.86 -37.04
C PRO A 335 33.78 -1.95 -37.66
N ASN A 336 33.01 -2.66 -36.83
CA ASN A 336 32.05 -3.69 -37.24
C ASN A 336 30.65 -3.13 -37.57
N GLY A 337 30.46 -1.81 -37.54
CA GLY A 337 29.18 -1.15 -37.78
C GLY A 337 28.20 -1.17 -36.60
N GLU A 338 28.59 -1.74 -35.45
CA GLU A 338 27.74 -1.74 -34.26
C GLU A 338 27.62 -0.32 -33.68
N VAL A 339 26.38 0.03 -33.32
CA VAL A 339 26.05 1.29 -32.64
C VAL A 339 25.76 0.98 -31.19
N SER A 340 26.72 1.26 -30.32
CA SER A 340 26.55 1.14 -28.87
C SER A 340 26.97 2.43 -28.17
N LEU A 341 26.35 2.72 -27.03
CA LEU A 341 26.83 3.78 -26.15
C LEU A 341 28.19 3.38 -25.58
N ARG A 342 29.11 4.35 -25.45
CA ARG A 342 30.38 4.10 -24.79
C ARG A 342 30.20 4.26 -23.28
N GLU A 343 30.32 3.16 -22.55
CA GLU A 343 30.24 3.13 -21.10
C GLU A 343 31.55 3.56 -20.41
N THR A 344 31.43 4.19 -19.25
CA THR A 344 32.50 4.31 -18.25
C THR A 344 31.99 3.85 -16.89
N THR A 345 32.49 2.71 -16.41
CA THR A 345 32.02 2.10 -15.15
C THR A 345 32.48 2.88 -13.92
N TYR A 346 31.86 2.60 -12.76
CA TYR A 346 32.28 3.12 -11.45
C TYR A 346 33.76 2.86 -11.16
N GLN A 347 34.23 1.62 -11.35
CA GLN A 347 35.64 1.27 -11.12
C GLN A 347 36.57 2.04 -12.06
N ARG A 348 36.19 2.16 -13.33
CA ARG A 348 36.96 2.93 -14.31
C ARG A 348 37.04 4.42 -13.94
N MET A 349 35.98 5.02 -13.38
CA MET A 349 36.03 6.39 -12.88
C MET A 349 37.00 6.54 -11.70
N ILE A 350 37.03 5.57 -10.76
CA ILE A 350 38.00 5.55 -9.66
C ILE A 350 39.43 5.44 -10.19
N GLU A 351 39.67 4.57 -11.16
CA GLU A 351 40.98 4.41 -11.81
C GLU A 351 41.40 5.70 -12.53
N HIS A 352 40.51 6.32 -13.31
CA HIS A 352 40.76 7.60 -13.96
C HIS A 352 41.17 8.68 -12.96
N ALA A 353 40.56 8.70 -11.77
CA ALA A 353 40.94 9.62 -10.69
C ALA A 353 42.35 9.35 -10.13
N THR A 354 43.15 8.43 -10.65
CA THR A 354 44.58 8.25 -10.28
C THR A 354 45.55 8.71 -11.36
N TYR A 355 45.07 8.96 -12.59
CA TYR A 355 45.96 9.30 -13.70
C TYR A 355 45.45 10.29 -14.75
N TRP A 356 44.13 10.54 -14.84
CA TRP A 356 43.50 11.24 -15.96
C TRP A 356 44.15 12.59 -16.28
N ASN A 357 44.46 13.37 -15.24
CA ASN A 357 45.08 14.69 -15.33
C ASN A 357 46.58 14.72 -14.92
N ARG A 358 47.33 13.62 -15.05
CA ARG A 358 48.77 13.59 -14.66
C ARG A 358 49.63 14.66 -15.33
N SER A 359 49.33 15.00 -16.57
CA SER A 359 50.04 16.06 -17.32
C SER A 359 49.60 17.47 -16.96
N GLY A 360 48.54 17.63 -16.14
CA GLY A 360 48.00 18.93 -15.73
C GLY A 360 47.22 19.68 -16.81
N ILE A 361 47.15 19.17 -18.04
CA ILE A 361 46.55 19.87 -19.20
C ILE A 361 45.11 19.46 -19.53
N ARG A 362 44.49 18.55 -18.77
CA ARG A 362 43.10 18.11 -19.05
C ARG A 362 42.04 19.10 -18.57
N PHE A 363 42.41 20.01 -17.67
CA PHE A 363 41.52 21.02 -17.10
C PHE A 363 42.21 22.38 -17.13
N PRO A 364 41.45 23.47 -17.31
CA PRO A 364 42.00 24.80 -17.13
C PRO A 364 42.40 25.05 -15.66
N PRO A 365 43.31 26.01 -15.40
CA PRO A 365 43.70 26.40 -14.06
C PRO A 365 42.49 26.76 -13.18
N ILE A 366 41.53 27.50 -13.75
CA ILE A 366 40.24 27.83 -13.15
C ILE A 366 39.15 27.17 -14.00
N MET A 367 38.33 26.30 -13.41
CA MET A 367 37.21 25.66 -14.12
C MET A 367 35.99 26.57 -14.09
N THR A 368 35.34 26.80 -15.24
CA THR A 368 34.15 27.66 -15.32
C THR A 368 32.84 26.86 -15.26
N ASN A 369 32.84 25.73 -14.55
CA ASN A 369 31.71 24.82 -14.47
C ASN A 369 30.42 25.54 -14.04
N GLN A 370 29.40 25.51 -14.89
CA GLN A 370 28.07 26.02 -14.59
C GLN A 370 27.13 24.85 -14.28
N VAL A 371 26.56 24.86 -13.08
CA VAL A 371 25.65 23.81 -12.63
C VAL A 371 24.24 24.34 -12.48
N THR A 372 23.31 23.73 -13.21
CA THR A 372 21.88 24.00 -13.13
C THR A 372 21.17 22.77 -12.59
N VAL A 373 20.59 22.87 -11.39
CA VAL A 373 19.65 21.86 -10.89
C VAL A 373 18.35 22.04 -11.65
N LEU A 374 18.01 21.08 -12.50
CA LEU A 374 16.83 21.12 -13.35
C LEU A 374 15.57 20.75 -12.57
N ASP A 375 15.69 19.76 -11.68
CA ASP A 375 14.61 19.34 -10.78
C ASP A 375 15.16 18.62 -9.54
N GLN A 376 14.39 18.65 -8.46
CA GLN A 376 14.62 17.88 -7.23
C GLN A 376 13.29 17.32 -6.75
N HIS A 377 13.23 16.02 -6.53
CA HIS A 377 12.09 15.38 -5.90
C HIS A 377 12.53 14.41 -4.79
N ASN A 378 12.25 14.75 -3.54
CA ASN A 378 12.70 13.98 -2.37
C ASN A 378 14.20 13.66 -2.48
N ASN A 379 14.55 12.38 -2.57
CA ASN A 379 15.92 11.88 -2.57
C ASN A 379 16.51 11.66 -3.97
N ILE A 380 15.94 12.28 -5.00
CA ILE A 380 16.48 12.28 -6.36
C ILE A 380 16.58 13.70 -6.91
N ALA A 381 17.55 13.94 -7.79
CA ALA A 381 17.74 15.20 -8.46
C ALA A 381 18.28 15.01 -9.88
N THR A 382 17.93 15.94 -10.77
CA THR A 382 18.43 16.00 -12.15
C THR A 382 19.18 17.30 -12.35
N VAL A 383 20.38 17.22 -12.91
CA VAL A 383 21.31 18.34 -13.05
C VAL A 383 21.81 18.42 -14.48
N LYS A 384 21.87 19.64 -15.02
CA LYS A 384 22.68 19.96 -16.20
C LYS A 384 23.97 20.62 -15.72
N MET A 385 25.11 20.14 -16.19
CA MET A 385 26.41 20.77 -15.98
C MET A 385 27.03 21.14 -17.32
N VAL A 386 27.48 22.38 -17.44
CA VAL A 386 28.25 22.87 -18.58
C VAL A 386 29.64 23.19 -18.08
N SER A 387 30.60 22.38 -18.51
CA SER A 387 32.02 22.47 -18.16
C SER A 387 32.82 22.96 -19.37
N ASP A 388 34.09 23.29 -19.14
CA ASP A 388 34.99 23.79 -20.18
C ASP A 388 35.03 22.87 -21.42
N ASN A 389 35.06 21.55 -21.20
CA ASN A 389 35.18 20.56 -22.28
C ASN A 389 33.90 19.75 -22.54
N TRP A 390 32.88 19.84 -21.68
CA TRP A 390 31.75 18.89 -21.67
C TRP A 390 30.40 19.54 -21.34
N ILE A 391 29.34 19.00 -21.94
CA ILE A 391 27.95 19.22 -21.52
C ILE A 391 27.44 17.90 -20.94
N GLU A 392 26.91 17.94 -19.73
CA GLU A 392 26.56 16.74 -18.96
C GLU A 392 25.17 16.83 -18.32
N TYR A 393 24.49 15.69 -18.31
CA TYR A 393 23.23 15.48 -17.62
C TYR A 393 23.44 14.42 -16.54
N LEU A 394 23.26 14.81 -15.28
CA LEU A 394 23.49 13.97 -14.11
C LEU A 394 22.17 13.66 -13.43
N HIS A 395 22.03 12.41 -12.98
CA HIS A 395 20.98 12.01 -12.04
C HIS A 395 21.65 11.64 -10.72
N LEU A 396 21.24 12.32 -9.64
CA LEU A 396 21.76 12.11 -8.30
C LEU A 396 20.72 11.43 -7.42
N VAL A 397 21.20 10.67 -6.44
CA VAL A 397 20.39 10.00 -5.42
C VAL A 397 20.92 10.33 -4.02
N LYS A 398 20.03 10.49 -3.04
CA LYS A 398 20.37 10.69 -1.62
C LYS A 398 20.14 9.42 -0.82
N LEU A 399 21.21 8.80 -0.35
CA LEU A 399 21.18 7.57 0.45
C LEU A 399 21.89 7.80 1.77
N LYS A 400 21.32 7.36 2.90
CA LYS A 400 21.93 7.54 4.23
C LYS A 400 22.36 8.99 4.49
N GLY A 401 21.55 9.95 4.02
CA GLY A 401 21.81 11.39 4.16
C GLY A 401 22.84 11.99 3.19
N LYS A 402 23.41 11.23 2.25
CA LYS A 402 24.47 11.69 1.33
C LYS A 402 24.02 11.63 -0.12
N TRP A 403 24.27 12.70 -0.87
CA TRP A 403 24.04 12.77 -2.32
C TRP A 403 25.17 12.11 -3.09
N GLN A 404 24.83 11.35 -4.13
CA GLN A 404 25.77 10.67 -5.02
C GLN A 404 25.24 10.65 -6.45
N ILE A 405 26.13 10.69 -7.44
CA ILE A 405 25.82 10.56 -8.87
C ILE A 405 25.53 9.09 -9.18
N LYS A 406 24.33 8.82 -9.71
CA LYS A 406 23.88 7.48 -10.13
C LYS A 406 23.89 7.32 -11.65
N ASN A 407 23.55 8.35 -12.40
CA ASN A 407 23.62 8.32 -13.87
C ASN A 407 24.31 9.59 -14.40
N LEU A 408 25.02 9.47 -15.51
CA LEU A 408 25.70 10.58 -16.17
C LEU A 408 25.74 10.37 -17.68
N LEU A 409 25.11 11.25 -18.44
CA LEU A 409 25.25 11.34 -19.89
C LEU A 409 26.08 12.57 -20.25
N TRP A 410 27.04 12.42 -21.16
CA TRP A 410 27.92 13.54 -21.52
C TRP A 410 28.25 13.57 -23.01
N ASP A 411 28.51 14.77 -23.51
CA ASP A 411 29.09 15.03 -24.82
C ASP A 411 30.09 16.19 -24.73
N TYR A 412 30.89 16.41 -25.77
CA TYR A 412 31.85 17.50 -25.85
C TYR A 412 31.14 18.86 -25.97
N ASN A 413 31.63 19.84 -25.22
CA ASN A 413 31.28 21.24 -25.39
C ASN A 413 32.13 21.79 -26.56
N ARG A 414 31.52 22.03 -27.72
CA ARG A 414 32.20 22.42 -28.96
C ARG A 414 31.89 23.86 -29.36
#